data_AF-Q7NGB2-F1
#
_entry.id   AF-Q7NGB2-F1
#
_cell.length_a   1.000
_cell.length_b   1.000
_cell.length_c   1.000
_cell.angle_alpha   90.00
_cell.angle_beta   90.00
_cell.angle_gamma   90.00
#
_symmetry.space_group_name_H-M   'P 1'
#
loop_
_entity.id
_entity.type
_entity.pdbx_description
1 polymer ?
#
loop_
_entity_poly.entity_id
_entity_poly.type
_entity_poly.pdbx_seq_one_letter_code
_entity_poly.pdbx_strand_id
1 'polypeptide(L)' 'MNMDSPTMAQAPEPLLISSERFVLGVTEQLDPLVSLQLTGVIKQLVNIAYLMGNEDGKRRAE' A
#
# COMPACT_ATOMS: atom_id res chain seq x y z
N MET A 1 -0.60 -24.97 -19.60
CA MET A 1 0.04 -24.78 -18.28
C MET A 1 -0.07 -23.30 -17.99
N ASN A 2 -1.09 -22.89 -17.25
CA ASN A 2 -1.34 -21.48 -16.97
C ASN A 2 -0.23 -20.95 -16.06
N MET A 3 0.57 -20.04 -16.59
CA MET A 3 1.50 -19.22 -15.83
C MET A 3 0.69 -18.15 -15.11
N ASP A 4 -0.10 -18.56 -14.12
CA ASP A 4 -0.58 -17.64 -13.09
C ASP A 4 0.67 -17.25 -12.30
N SER A 5 1.33 -16.19 -12.78
CA SER A 5 2.39 -15.52 -12.04
C SER A 5 1.85 -15.29 -10.64
N PRO A 6 2.58 -15.63 -9.56
CA PRO A 6 2.09 -15.44 -8.22
C PRO A 6 1.70 -13.96 -8.14
N THR A 7 0.39 -13.70 -8.02
CA THR A 7 -0.10 -12.35 -7.82
C THR A 7 0.61 -11.89 -6.56
N MET A 8 1.64 -11.04 -6.71
CA MET A 8 2.35 -10.50 -5.56
C MET A 8 1.27 -9.96 -4.66
N ALA A 9 1.13 -10.54 -3.47
CA ALA A 9 0.08 -10.13 -2.56
C ALA A 9 0.24 -8.61 -2.38
N GLN A 10 -0.79 -7.88 -2.76
CA GLN A 10 -0.80 -6.43 -2.68
C GLN A 10 -1.87 -6.04 -1.67
N ALA A 11 -1.63 -4.92 -1.00
CA ALA A 11 -2.66 -4.26 -0.22
C ALA A 11 -3.93 -4.07 -1.08
N PRO A 12 -5.12 -4.36 -0.52
CA PRO A 12 -6.37 -4.14 -1.24
C PRO A 12 -6.50 -2.68 -1.70
N GLU A 13 -7.03 -2.48 -2.91
CA GLU A 13 -7.19 -1.15 -3.52
C GLU A 13 -7.86 -0.12 -2.59
N PRO A 14 -8.92 -0.46 -1.81
CA PRO A 14 -9.52 0.50 -0.87
C PRO A 14 -8.55 0.99 0.22
N LEU A 15 -7.61 0.14 0.65
CA LEU A 15 -6.59 0.50 1.64
C LEU A 15 -5.58 1.48 1.04
N LEU A 16 -5.19 1.28 -0.21
CA LEU A 16 -4.30 2.20 -0.92
C LEU A 16 -4.95 3.57 -1.13
N ILE A 17 -6.21 3.60 -1.60
CA ILE A 17 -6.96 4.85 -1.83
C ILE A 17 -7.19 5.62 -0.53
N SER A 18 -7.57 4.95 0.55
CA SER A 18 -7.79 5.59 1.85
C SER A 18 -6.50 6.18 2.43
N SER A 19 -5.37 5.48 2.26
CA SER A 19 -4.06 5.96 2.67
C SER A 19 -3.63 7.19 1.87
N GLU A 20 -3.83 7.18 0.55
CA GLU A 20 -3.55 8.34 -0.32
C GLU A 20 -4.37 9.56 0.08
N ARG A 21 -5.69 9.39 0.31
CA ARG A 21 -6.56 10.48 0.79
C ARG A 21 -6.14 11.03 2.14
N PHE A 22 -5.71 10.15 3.06
CA PHE A 22 -5.22 10.57 4.36
C PHE A 22 -4.00 11.48 4.21
N VAL A 23 -3.02 11.06 3.40
CA VAL A 23 -1.80 11.83 3.14
C VAL A 23 -2.12 13.20 2.58
N LEU A 24 -2.92 13.24 1.50
CA LEU A 24 -3.33 14.50 0.88
C LEU A 24 -4.12 15.41 1.83
N GLY A 25 -4.80 14.84 2.83
CA GLY A 25 -5.54 15.59 3.84
C GLY A 25 -4.70 16.12 5.00
N VAL A 26 -3.53 15.53 5.29
CA VAL A 26 -2.65 15.95 6.40
C VAL A 26 -1.42 16.73 5.94
N THR A 27 -1.00 16.56 4.69
CA THR A 27 0.03 17.41 4.11
C THR A 27 -0.58 18.74 3.72
N GLU A 28 0.07 19.85 4.07
CA GLU A 28 -0.23 21.16 3.48
C GLU A 28 -0.08 21.08 1.95
N GLN A 29 -0.44 22.16 1.22
CA GLN A 29 -0.29 22.21 -0.23
C GLN A 29 1.20 22.08 -0.61
N LEU A 30 1.63 20.84 -0.83
CA LEU A 30 2.91 20.51 -1.38
C LEU A 30 2.92 20.86 -2.86
N ASP A 31 4.12 21.13 -3.37
CA ASP A 31 4.35 21.12 -4.81
C ASP A 31 3.78 19.81 -5.42
N PRO A 32 3.08 19.88 -6.58
CA PRO A 32 2.44 18.71 -7.17
C PRO A 32 3.38 17.54 -7.45
N LEU A 33 4.64 17.80 -7.83
CA LEU A 33 5.63 16.74 -8.08
C LEU A 33 6.01 16.05 -6.78
N VAL A 34 6.23 16.84 -5.72
CA VAL A 34 6.55 16.32 -4.38
C VAL A 34 5.39 15.49 -3.83
N SER A 35 4.16 15.96 -4.00
CA SER A 35 2.95 15.24 -3.58
C SER A 35 2.81 13.88 -4.29
N LEU A 36 3.10 13.83 -5.60
CA LEU A 36 3.07 12.59 -6.38
C LEU A 36 4.13 11.59 -5.91
N GLN A 37 5.36 12.06 -5.69
CA GLN A 37 6.45 11.21 -5.19
C GLN A 37 6.15 10.66 -3.79
N LEU A 38 5.65 11.51 -2.89
CA LEU A 38 5.27 11.13 -1.54
C LEU A 38 4.15 10.08 -1.55
N THR A 39 3.15 10.27 -2.41
CA THR A 39 2.07 9.31 -2.62
C THR A 39 2.61 7.95 -3.06
N GLY A 40 3.58 7.94 -3.98
CA GLY A 40 4.27 6.72 -4.41
C GLY A 40 4.98 5.99 -3.27
N VAL A 41 5.73 6.73 -2.44
CA VAL A 41 6.40 6.17 -1.25
C VAL A 41 5.39 5.58 -0.27
N ILE A 42 4.29 6.28 0.00
CA ILE A 42 3.30 5.84 0.98
C ILE A 42 2.55 4.59 0.50
N LYS A 43 2.21 4.49 -0.79
CA LYS A 43 1.65 3.26 -1.36
C LYS A 43 2.57 2.06 -1.14
N GLN A 44 3.88 2.23 -1.30
CA GLN A 44 4.85 1.16 -1.04
C GLN A 44 4.89 0.78 0.45
N LEU A 45 4.92 1.76 1.36
CA LEU A 45 4.94 1.51 2.80
C LEU A 45 3.68 0.78 3.27
N VAL A 46 2.51 1.20 2.82
CA VAL A 46 1.22 0.55 3.10
C VAL A 46 1.22 -0.89 2.60
N ASN A 47 1.76 -1.12 1.40
CA ASN A 47 1.85 -2.47 0.84
C ASN A 47 2.75 -3.38 1.68
N ILE A 48 3.92 -2.89 2.09
CA ILE A 48 4.85 -3.63 2.96
C ILE A 48 4.19 -3.95 4.31
N ALA A 49 3.55 -2.96 4.95
CA ALA A 49 2.86 -3.14 6.22
C ALA A 49 1.73 -4.17 6.14
N TYR A 50 0.91 -4.11 5.08
CA TYR A 50 -0.14 -5.08 4.83
C TYR A 50 0.43 -6.49 4.65
N LEU A 51 1.47 -6.64 3.84
CA LEU A 51 2.11 -7.94 3.60
C LEU A 51 2.66 -8.55 4.88
N MET A 52 3.36 -7.77 5.69
CA MET A 52 3.87 -8.23 6.99
C MET A 52 2.72 -8.70 7.88
N GLY A 53 1.67 -7.90 8.03
CA GLY A 53 0.52 -8.25 8.87
C GLY A 53 -0.27 -9.46 8.36
N ASN A 54 -0.43 -9.59 7.04
CA ASN A 54 -1.11 -10.71 6.42
C ASN A 54 -0.35 -12.03 6.62
N GLU A 55 0.98 -12.02 6.43
CA GLU A 55 1.81 -13.21 6.65
C GLU A 55 1.90 -13.58 8.14
N ASP A 56 2.03 -12.59 9.04
CA ASP A 56 1.99 -12.83 10.48
C ASP A 56 0.63 -13.40 10.92
N GLY A 57 -0.46 -12.90 10.33
CA GLY A 57 -1.81 -13.40 10.58
C GLY A 57 -2.00 -14.86 10.15
N LYS A 58 -1.50 -15.22 8.96
CA LYS A 58 -1.51 -16.61 8.47
C LYS A 58 -0.70 -17.53 9.39
N ARG A 59 0.54 -17.14 9.75
CA ARG A 59 1.42 -17.95 10.60
C ARG A 59 0.82 -18.23 11.99
N ARG A 60 -0.01 -17.32 12.52
CA ARG A 60 -0.68 -17.51 13.83
C ARG A 60 -1.98 -18.34 13.74
N ALA A 61 -2.54 -18.49 12.55
CA ALA A 61 -3.76 -19.26 12.33
C ALA A 61 -3.48 -20.75 12.03
N GLU A 62 -2.22 -21.09 11.75
CA GLU A 62 -1.64 -22.44 11.65
C GLU A 62 -1.22 -22.98 13.03
#